data_AF-A0A9D7P4J8-F1
#
_entry.id   AF-A0A9D7P4J8-F1
#
_cell.length_a   1.000
_cell.length_b   1.000
_cell.length_c   1.000
_cell.angle_alpha   90.00
_cell.angle_beta   90.00
_cell.angle_gamma   90.00
#
_symmetry.space_group_name_H-M   'P 1'
#
loop_
_entity.id
_entity.type
_entity.pdbx_description
1 polymer ?
#
loop_
_entity_poly.entity_id
_entity_poly.type
_entity_poly.pdbx_seq_one_letter_code
_entity_poly.pdbx_strand_id
1 'polypeptide(L)'
;MRSRSIFTRSRRPIRISSTISPNADRRFSSQACAGCHTPPLYTNNLLHTRGRLHCAAGTQRNTTSRRCLGGLDPRSALTTRRGTGYYKVPSLKGVWYRGPFEHNGSVATLEDWFDPKRLKDDYVPTGFKGYGIKTRAVKGHEFGLELSPEDKRALIAFLKTL
;
A
#
# COMPACT_ATOMS: atom_id res chain seq x y z
N MET A 1 18.27 -24.92 -32.00
CA MET A 1 17.33 -24.31 -31.05
C MET A 1 17.91 -24.40 -29.63
N ARG A 2 18.42 -23.31 -29.06
CA ARG A 2 18.87 -23.26 -27.66
C ARG A 2 17.97 -22.30 -26.90
N SER A 3 17.05 -22.87 -26.11
CA SER A 3 16.20 -22.11 -25.20
C SER A 3 17.06 -21.55 -24.07
N ARG A 4 17.26 -20.22 -24.05
CA ARG A 4 17.88 -19.53 -22.92
C ARG A 4 16.77 -19.22 -21.92
N SER A 5 16.79 -19.90 -20.77
CA SER A 5 15.95 -19.60 -19.62
C SER A 5 16.32 -18.23 -19.04
N ILE A 6 15.39 -17.26 -19.09
CA ILE A 6 15.57 -15.87 -18.62
C ILE A 6 15.01 -15.69 -17.18
N PHE A 7 14.99 -16.74 -16.35
CA PHE A 7 14.51 -16.64 -14.97
C PHE A 7 15.56 -17.03 -13.93
N THR A 8 16.64 -16.25 -13.83
CA THR A 8 17.47 -16.23 -12.62
C THR A 8 16.83 -15.30 -11.59
N ARG A 9 15.75 -15.75 -10.94
CA ARG A 9 15.19 -15.07 -9.77
C ARG A 9 16.23 -15.17 -8.66
N SER A 10 16.94 -14.07 -8.39
CA SER A 10 17.87 -13.94 -7.27
C SER A 10 17.15 -14.30 -5.97
N ARG A 11 17.34 -15.53 -5.50
CA ARG A 11 16.80 -16.04 -4.23
C ARG A 11 17.68 -15.55 -3.08
N ARG A 12 17.80 -14.23 -2.88
CA ARG A 12 18.39 -13.72 -1.65
C ARG A 12 17.40 -14.01 -0.51
N PRO A 13 17.78 -14.78 0.53
CA PRO A 13 16.91 -14.96 1.68
C PRO A 13 16.63 -13.59 2.30
N ILE A 14 15.35 -13.28 2.51
CA ILE A 14 14.93 -12.05 3.18
C ILE A 14 15.36 -12.19 4.64
N ARG A 15 16.45 -11.51 5.02
CA ARG A 15 16.82 -11.33 6.43
C ARG A 15 15.75 -10.47 7.09
N ILE A 16 14.84 -11.09 7.83
CA ILE A 16 14.04 -10.39 8.83
C ILE A 16 15.01 -10.05 9.97
N SER A 17 15.40 -8.78 10.08
CA SER A 17 16.25 -8.35 11.20
C SER A 17 15.56 -8.67 12.52
N SER A 18 16.26 -9.37 13.41
CA SER A 18 15.73 -9.89 14.68
C SER A 18 15.49 -8.82 15.76
N THR A 19 15.87 -7.57 15.51
CA THR A 19 15.68 -6.48 16.46
C THR A 19 14.57 -5.56 15.98
N ILE A 20 13.33 -5.90 16.36
CA ILE A 20 12.18 -5.00 16.22
C ILE A 20 12.41 -3.85 17.21
N SER A 21 12.46 -2.62 16.71
CA SER A 21 12.49 -1.46 17.60
C SER A 21 11.26 -1.51 18.51
N PRO A 22 11.39 -1.34 19.85
CA PRO A 22 10.24 -1.32 20.76
C PRO A 22 9.21 -0.24 20.40
N ASN A 23 9.60 0.72 19.56
CA ASN A 23 8.73 1.78 19.07
C ASN A 23 7.94 1.40 17.81
N ALA A 24 8.18 0.25 17.17
CA ALA A 24 7.60 -0.04 15.85
C ALA A 24 6.07 -0.24 15.89
N ASP A 25 5.56 -0.98 16.87
CA ASP A 25 4.11 -1.11 17.11
C ASP A 25 3.49 0.24 17.55
N ARG A 26 4.23 0.99 18.37
CA ARG A 26 3.84 2.36 18.73
C ARG A 26 3.74 3.27 17.51
N ARG A 27 4.65 3.16 16.54
CA ARG A 27 4.61 3.93 15.29
C ARG A 27 3.43 3.54 14.43
N PHE A 28 3.16 2.23 14.28
CA PHE A 28 2.00 1.72 13.58
C PHE A 28 0.68 2.27 14.16
N SER A 29 0.59 2.32 15.50
CA SER A 29 -0.56 2.91 16.19
C SER A 29 -0.60 4.44 16.06
N SER A 30 0.54 5.14 16.21
CA SER A 30 0.61 6.61 16.16
C SER A 30 0.38 7.20 14.77
N GLN A 31 0.70 6.47 13.70
CA GLN A 31 0.54 6.90 12.32
C GLN A 31 -0.87 6.61 11.79
N ALA A 32 -1.84 6.37 12.69
CA ALA A 32 -3.23 6.02 12.37
C ALA A 32 -3.40 4.74 11.52
N CYS A 33 -2.35 3.92 11.35
CA CYS A 33 -2.43 2.68 10.56
C CYS A 33 -3.43 1.71 11.18
N ALA A 34 -3.47 1.61 12.51
CA ALA A 34 -4.38 0.74 13.25
C ALA A 34 -5.88 1.07 13.06
N GLY A 35 -6.22 2.30 12.62
CA GLY A 35 -7.61 2.69 12.33
C GLY A 35 -8.22 1.96 11.13
N CYS A 36 -7.38 1.59 10.16
CA CYS A 36 -7.75 0.78 9.00
C CYS A 36 -7.25 -0.66 9.12
N HIS A 37 -6.04 -0.85 9.61
CA HIS A 37 -5.36 -2.12 9.74
C HIS A 37 -5.40 -2.63 11.18
N THR A 38 -6.60 -2.88 11.67
CA THR A 38 -6.85 -3.26 13.07
C THR A 38 -6.43 -4.71 13.36
N PRO A 39 -5.64 -4.98 14.43
CA PRO A 39 -5.35 -6.33 14.90
C PRO A 39 -6.62 -7.12 15.27
N PRO A 40 -6.61 -8.47 15.28
CA PRO A 40 -5.46 -9.36 15.04
C PRO A 40 -5.22 -9.69 13.56
N LEU A 41 -6.12 -9.28 12.66
CA LEU A 41 -6.01 -9.56 11.22
C LEU A 41 -5.37 -8.41 10.43
N TYR A 42 -5.07 -7.29 11.09
CA TYR A 42 -4.51 -6.08 10.47
C TYR A 42 -5.35 -5.58 9.29
N THR A 43 -6.67 -5.64 9.45
CA THR A 43 -7.70 -5.11 8.54
C THR A 43 -9.00 -4.93 9.31
N ASN A 44 -9.72 -3.85 9.03
CA ASN A 44 -11.09 -3.65 9.51
C ASN A 44 -12.14 -4.22 8.55
N ASN A 45 -11.74 -4.82 7.42
CA ASN A 45 -12.59 -5.33 6.35
C ASN A 45 -13.57 -4.30 5.73
N LEU A 46 -13.40 -3.00 6.00
CA LEU A 46 -14.27 -1.96 5.50
C LEU A 46 -13.86 -1.48 4.10
N LEU A 47 -14.85 -0.94 3.39
CA LEU A 47 -14.66 -0.27 2.12
C LEU A 47 -14.31 1.21 2.35
N HIS A 48 -13.27 1.70 1.67
CA HIS A 48 -12.85 3.10 1.73
C HIS A 48 -12.97 3.76 0.35
N THR A 49 -13.47 5.00 0.39
CA THR A 49 -13.59 5.91 -0.76
C THR A 49 -12.30 6.69 -1.01
N ARG A 50 -12.30 7.40 -2.15
CA ARG A 50 -11.18 8.16 -2.71
C ARG A 50 -11.13 9.58 -2.16
N GLY A 51 -9.92 10.17 -2.14
CA GLY A 51 -9.66 11.61 -2.23
C GLY A 51 -10.56 12.53 -1.38
N ARG A 52 -10.61 13.83 -1.67
CA ARG A 52 -11.70 14.72 -1.19
C ARG A 52 -12.99 14.50 -1.98
N LEU A 53 -13.27 13.27 -2.46
CA LEU A 53 -14.53 13.02 -3.12
C LEU A 53 -15.57 12.87 -2.02
N HIS A 54 -16.37 13.93 -1.84
CA HIS A 54 -17.53 13.90 -0.97
C HIS A 54 -18.38 12.69 -1.39
N CYS A 55 -18.64 11.77 -0.46
CA CYS A 55 -19.69 10.78 -0.67
C CYS A 55 -20.93 11.55 -1.14
N ALA A 56 -21.48 11.20 -2.31
CA ALA A 56 -22.69 11.82 -2.80
C ALA A 56 -23.73 11.79 -1.66
N ALA A 57 -24.25 12.97 -1.30
CA ALA A 57 -25.23 13.11 -0.24
C ALA A 57 -26.42 12.19 -0.57
N GLY A 58 -26.54 11.07 0.14
CA GLY A 58 -27.54 10.03 -0.13
C GLY A 58 -27.00 8.60 -0.21
N THR A 59 -25.69 8.38 -0.35
CA THR A 59 -25.14 7.02 -0.17
C THR A 59 -25.14 6.69 1.32
N GLN A 60 -26.17 5.94 1.71
CA GLN A 60 -26.56 5.58 3.07
C GLN A 60 -25.39 5.13 3.95
N ARG A 61 -25.52 5.50 5.23
CA ARG A 61 -24.79 4.99 6.40
C ARG A 61 -24.99 3.48 6.52
N ASN A 62 -24.36 2.69 5.66
CA ASN A 62 -24.26 1.26 5.84
C ASN A 62 -22.94 0.95 6.57
N THR A 63 -23.05 0.10 7.60
CA THR A 63 -21.99 -0.29 8.56
C THR A 63 -20.72 -0.85 7.93
N THR A 64 -20.74 -1.13 6.62
CA THR A 64 -19.66 -1.69 5.81
C THR A 64 -18.75 -0.65 5.14
N SER A 65 -19.15 0.62 5.10
CA SER A 65 -18.35 1.71 4.51
C SER A 65 -18.04 2.77 5.57
N ARG A 66 -16.75 3.01 5.83
CA ARG A 66 -16.30 4.05 6.78
C ARG A 66 -15.84 5.27 6.02
N ARG A 67 -16.18 6.44 6.58
CA ARG A 67 -15.95 7.76 6.02
C ARG A 67 -14.48 7.93 5.63
N CYS A 68 -14.30 8.22 4.34
CA CYS A 68 -13.20 8.92 3.68
C CYS A 68 -11.87 9.00 4.46
N LEU A 69 -10.95 8.09 4.16
CA LEU A 69 -9.53 8.37 4.29
C LEU A 69 -8.97 8.67 2.89
N GLY A 70 -8.55 9.92 2.69
CA GLY A 70 -7.94 10.36 1.45
C GLY A 70 -6.67 9.57 1.11
N GLY A 71 -6.45 9.35 -0.18
CA GLY A 71 -5.15 8.93 -0.70
C GLY A 71 -5.15 7.77 -1.69
N LEU A 72 -6.07 6.80 -1.63
CA LEU A 72 -5.96 5.58 -2.47
C LEU A 72 -6.01 5.87 -3.99
N ASP A 73 -5.21 5.14 -4.81
CA ASP A 73 -5.14 5.35 -6.26
C ASP A 73 -6.50 5.08 -6.92
N PRO A 74 -7.10 6.10 -7.54
CA PRO A 74 -8.38 5.96 -8.18
C PRO A 74 -8.42 4.91 -9.30
N ARG A 75 -7.35 4.75 -10.07
CA ARG A 75 -7.39 4.22 -11.44
C ARG A 75 -8.19 2.91 -11.54
N SER A 76 -7.82 1.88 -10.78
CA SER A 76 -8.47 0.57 -10.88
C SER A 76 -9.95 0.54 -10.47
N ALA A 77 -10.42 1.44 -9.58
CA ALA A 77 -11.81 1.41 -9.09
C ALA A 77 -12.80 2.28 -9.87
N LEU A 78 -12.36 3.24 -10.70
CA LEU A 78 -13.28 3.98 -11.61
C LEU A 78 -13.01 3.73 -13.09
N THR A 79 -11.79 3.43 -13.51
CA THR A 79 -11.47 3.28 -14.95
C THR A 79 -11.57 1.84 -15.42
N THR A 80 -11.82 0.89 -14.52
CA THR A 80 -12.08 -0.51 -14.86
C THR A 80 -13.52 -0.88 -14.56
N ARG A 81 -13.96 -2.02 -15.10
CA ARG A 81 -15.33 -2.55 -15.03
C ARG A 81 -15.91 -2.72 -13.61
N ARG A 82 -15.10 -2.55 -12.53
CA ARG A 82 -15.62 -2.54 -11.15
C ARG A 82 -16.55 -1.36 -10.91
N GLY A 83 -16.22 -0.15 -11.38
CA GLY A 83 -17.09 1.05 -11.29
C GLY A 83 -17.54 1.47 -9.89
N THR A 84 -17.14 0.77 -8.82
CA THR A 84 -17.66 1.02 -7.46
C THR A 84 -17.04 2.26 -6.83
N GLY A 85 -15.80 2.60 -7.19
CA GLY A 85 -15.08 3.71 -6.56
C GLY A 85 -14.53 3.41 -5.16
N TYR A 86 -14.70 2.18 -4.65
CA TYR A 86 -14.23 1.75 -3.32
C TYR A 86 -13.17 0.65 -3.41
N TYR A 87 -12.29 0.62 -2.42
CA TYR A 87 -11.44 -0.54 -2.15
C TYR A 87 -11.62 -1.05 -0.72
N LYS A 88 -11.50 -2.37 -0.57
CA LYS A 88 -11.43 -3.02 0.74
C LYS A 88 -10.03 -2.84 1.32
N VAL A 89 -9.93 -2.52 2.60
CA VAL A 89 -8.64 -2.52 3.31
C VAL A 89 -8.07 -3.95 3.34
N PRO A 90 -6.90 -4.21 2.74
CA PRO A 90 -6.30 -5.53 2.77
C PRO A 90 -5.75 -5.86 4.16
N SER A 91 -5.72 -7.15 4.50
CA SER A 91 -4.94 -7.62 5.66
C SER A 91 -3.45 -7.37 5.40
N LEU A 92 -2.73 -6.89 6.42
CA LEU A 92 -1.26 -6.76 6.36
C LEU A 92 -0.54 -8.04 6.78
N LYS A 93 -1.26 -9.12 7.12
CA LYS A 93 -0.60 -10.40 7.41
C LYS A 93 0.13 -10.93 6.18
N GLY A 94 1.41 -11.23 6.34
CA GLY A 94 2.27 -11.67 5.26
C GLY A 94 2.53 -10.61 4.19
N VAL A 95 2.32 -9.31 4.49
CA VAL A 95 2.44 -8.24 3.49
C VAL A 95 3.81 -8.24 2.80
N TRP A 96 4.86 -8.65 3.50
CA TRP A 96 6.24 -8.67 3.00
C TRP A 96 6.50 -9.62 1.82
N TYR A 97 5.73 -10.69 1.64
CA TYR A 97 5.89 -11.62 0.50
C TYR A 97 4.82 -11.45 -0.59
N ARG A 98 3.83 -10.58 -0.37
CA ARG A 98 2.65 -10.42 -1.22
C ARG A 98 2.71 -9.21 -2.17
N GLY A 99 3.90 -8.63 -2.36
CA GLY A 99 4.10 -7.58 -3.36
C GLY A 99 3.86 -8.10 -4.79
N PRO A 100 3.63 -7.21 -5.77
CA PRO A 100 3.62 -5.74 -5.67
C PRO A 100 2.40 -5.15 -4.93
N PHE A 101 2.58 -3.96 -4.35
CA PHE A 101 1.62 -3.21 -3.53
C PHE A 101 0.71 -2.28 -4.37
N GLU A 102 -0.37 -1.80 -3.73
CA GLU A 102 -1.52 -1.12 -4.36
C GLU A 102 -2.45 -2.11 -5.11
N HIS A 103 -3.69 -1.70 -5.40
CA HIS A 103 -4.67 -2.51 -6.12
C HIS A 103 -4.31 -2.81 -7.58
N ASN A 104 -3.41 -2.04 -8.19
CA ASN A 104 -2.87 -2.22 -9.54
C ASN A 104 -1.43 -2.78 -9.55
N GLY A 105 -0.83 -3.02 -8.39
CA GLY A 105 0.53 -3.56 -8.28
C GLY A 105 1.64 -2.60 -8.75
N SER A 106 1.48 -1.29 -8.59
CA SER A 106 2.45 -0.27 -9.05
C SER A 106 3.82 -0.32 -8.38
N VAL A 107 3.89 -0.78 -7.13
CA VAL A 107 5.05 -0.60 -6.25
C VAL A 107 5.56 -1.95 -5.78
N ALA A 108 6.82 -2.27 -6.03
CA ALA A 108 7.35 -3.60 -5.78
C ALA A 108 7.80 -3.86 -4.32
N THR A 109 8.16 -2.80 -3.57
CA THR A 109 8.79 -2.92 -2.24
C THR A 109 8.13 -2.02 -1.20
N LEU A 110 8.21 -2.38 0.08
CA LEU A 110 7.68 -1.55 1.17
C LEU A 110 8.47 -0.26 1.31
N GLU A 111 9.78 -0.33 1.05
CA GLU A 111 10.70 0.81 1.06
C GLU A 111 10.25 1.89 0.05
N ASP A 112 9.88 1.46 -1.16
CA ASP A 112 9.35 2.33 -2.21
C ASP A 112 7.91 2.80 -1.93
N TRP A 113 7.10 1.99 -1.25
CA TRP A 113 5.76 2.41 -0.79
C TRP A 113 5.81 3.57 0.21
N PHE A 114 6.84 3.61 1.05
CA PHE A 114 7.05 4.70 2.01
C PHE A 114 7.99 5.80 1.50
N ASP A 115 8.39 5.81 0.22
CA ASP A 115 9.17 6.89 -0.38
C ASP A 115 8.23 7.96 -0.97
N PRO A 116 8.28 9.24 -0.51
CA PRO A 116 7.45 10.31 -1.06
C PRO A 116 7.68 10.58 -2.55
N LYS A 117 8.81 10.14 -3.13
CA LYS A 117 9.09 10.26 -4.57
C LYS A 117 7.98 9.63 -5.43
N ARG A 118 7.30 8.58 -4.93
CA ARG A 118 6.21 7.94 -5.67
C ARG A 118 5.05 8.87 -5.98
N LEU A 119 4.89 9.97 -5.24
CA LEU A 119 3.81 10.94 -5.44
C LEU A 119 4.07 11.91 -6.61
N LYS A 120 5.30 11.97 -7.13
CA LYS A 120 5.68 12.87 -8.22
C LYS A 120 5.29 12.28 -9.57
N ASP A 121 4.88 13.14 -10.52
CA ASP A 121 4.41 12.70 -11.84
C ASP A 121 5.54 12.13 -12.74
N ASP A 122 6.79 12.47 -12.44
CA ASP A 122 8.00 11.95 -13.09
C ASP A 122 8.48 10.60 -12.51
N TYR A 123 7.80 10.07 -11.50
CA TYR A 123 8.14 8.78 -10.89
C TYR A 123 7.99 7.62 -11.89
N VAL A 124 8.91 6.65 -11.82
CA VAL A 124 8.85 5.41 -12.60
C VAL A 124 8.39 4.29 -11.67
N PRO A 125 7.17 3.74 -11.85
CA PRO A 125 6.69 2.63 -11.01
C PRO A 125 7.64 1.43 -11.06
N THR A 126 8.00 0.92 -9.87
CA THR A 126 8.88 -0.24 -9.72
C THR A 126 8.18 -1.57 -10.00
N GLY A 127 6.84 -1.59 -9.91
CA GLY A 127 5.97 -2.68 -10.31
C GLY A 127 5.31 -2.43 -11.67
N PHE A 128 3.99 -2.57 -11.74
CA PHE A 128 3.21 -2.40 -12.96
C PHE A 128 3.10 -0.92 -13.36
N LYS A 129 3.63 -0.57 -14.53
CA LYS A 129 3.59 0.81 -15.06
C LYS A 129 2.33 1.13 -15.85
N GLY A 130 1.83 0.15 -16.60
CA GLY A 130 0.79 0.34 -17.61
C GLY A 130 1.36 0.37 -19.03
N TYR A 131 0.57 -0.07 -20.01
CA TYR A 131 0.98 -0.12 -21.41
C TYR A 131 1.23 1.29 -21.96
N GLY A 132 2.38 1.51 -22.61
CA GLY A 132 2.77 2.80 -23.20
C GLY A 132 3.13 3.91 -22.21
N ILE A 133 3.10 3.65 -20.89
CA ILE A 133 3.40 4.64 -19.86
C ILE A 133 4.88 4.56 -19.46
N LYS A 134 5.59 5.70 -19.50
CA LYS A 134 6.99 5.81 -19.08
C LYS A 134 7.13 6.19 -17.60
N THR A 135 6.42 7.23 -17.19
CA THR A 135 6.38 7.75 -15.82
C THR A 135 4.93 8.01 -15.41
N ARG A 136 4.66 7.90 -14.11
CA ARG A 136 3.41 8.37 -13.48
C ARG A 136 3.56 8.40 -11.98
N ALA A 137 2.84 9.31 -11.33
CA ALA A 137 2.63 9.25 -9.89
C ALA A 137 1.85 7.98 -9.50
N VAL A 138 2.25 7.40 -8.37
CA VAL A 138 1.51 6.36 -7.64
C VAL A 138 0.96 6.99 -6.38
N LYS A 139 -0.27 7.48 -6.48
CA LYS A 139 -0.98 8.09 -5.36
C LYS A 139 -1.51 7.00 -4.42
N GLY A 140 -1.53 7.29 -3.14
CA GLY A 140 -1.88 6.37 -2.06
C GLY A 140 -2.17 7.18 -0.80
N HIS A 141 -2.59 6.52 0.28
CA HIS A 141 -2.55 7.21 1.57
C HIS A 141 -1.12 7.68 1.86
N GLU A 142 -0.98 8.81 2.55
CA GLU A 142 0.33 9.43 2.82
C GLU A 142 0.90 9.03 4.19
N PHE A 143 0.20 8.14 4.92
CA PHE A 143 0.68 7.60 6.20
C PHE A 143 2.09 7.03 6.10
N GLY A 144 2.96 7.44 7.02
CA GLY A 144 4.34 6.96 7.10
C GLY A 144 5.33 7.64 6.13
N LEU A 145 4.90 8.54 5.25
CA LEU A 145 5.80 9.21 4.30
C LEU A 145 6.76 10.20 5.00
N GLU A 146 6.25 10.91 6.00
CA GLU A 146 6.98 11.94 6.78
C GLU A 146 7.80 11.37 7.96
N LEU A 147 7.81 10.04 8.15
CA LEU A 147 8.63 9.41 9.18
C LEU A 147 10.12 9.62 8.92
N SER A 148 10.89 9.78 10.00
CA SER A 148 12.36 9.75 9.94
C SER A 148 12.84 8.42 9.31
N PRO A 149 14.04 8.39 8.71
CA PRO A 149 14.60 7.16 8.15
C PRO A 149 14.62 6.01 9.17
N GLU A 150 14.90 6.30 10.43
CA GLU A 150 14.94 5.34 11.54
C GLU A 150 13.54 4.78 11.83
N ASP A 151 12.54 5.65 11.99
CA ASP A 151 11.17 5.24 12.27
C ASP A 151 10.54 4.50 11.09
N LYS A 152 10.88 4.89 9.85
CA LYS A 152 10.44 4.21 8.63
C LYS A 152 11.03 2.79 8.54
N ARG A 153 12.32 2.62 8.85
CA ARG A 153 12.95 1.29 8.94
C ARG A 153 12.29 0.43 10.02
N ALA A 154 11.99 1.01 11.19
CA ALA A 154 11.30 0.31 12.26
C ALA A 154 9.89 -0.12 11.85
N LEU A 155 9.11 0.76 11.21
CA LEU A 155 7.78 0.44 10.69
C LEU A 155 7.83 -0.70 9.67
N ILE A 156 8.76 -0.64 8.71
CA ILE A 156 8.93 -1.70 7.71
C ILE A 156 9.34 -3.03 8.38
N ALA A 157 10.22 -3.00 9.39
CA ALA A 157 10.60 -4.20 10.14
C ALA A 157 9.39 -4.83 10.85
N PHE A 158 8.53 -4.02 11.46
CA PHE A 158 7.27 -4.49 12.06
C PHE A 158 6.31 -5.07 11.01
N LEU A 159 6.14 -4.43 9.86
CA LEU A 159 5.31 -4.98 8.78
C LEU A 159 5.84 -6.33 8.26
N LYS A 160 7.16 -6.54 8.32
CA LYS A 160 7.80 -7.82 7.95
C LYS A 160 7.58 -8.92 9.00
N THR A 161 7.10 -8.60 10.19
CA THR A 161 6.77 -9.58 11.24
C THR A 161 5.31 -10.04 11.21
N LEU A 162 4.48 -9.37 10.41
CA LEU A 162 3.06 -9.71 10.20
C LEU A 162 2.90 -10.78 9.13
#